data_AF-A0A6B2XDD6-F1
#
_entry.id   AF-A0A6B2XDD6-F1
#
_cell.length_a   1.000
_cell.length_b   1.000
_cell.length_c   1.000
_cell.angle_alpha   90.00
_cell.angle_beta   90.00
_cell.angle_gamma   90.00
#
_symmetry.space_group_name_H-M   'P 1'
#
loop_
_entity.id
_entity.type
_entity.pdbx_description
1 polymer ?
#
loop_
_entity_poly.entity_id
_entity_poly.type
_entity_poly.pdbx_seq_one_letter_code
_entity_poly.pdbx_strand_id
1 'polypeptide(L)'
;MSPAATTRRPARSKAATRPRRTTRRRVLKVDHHKRWRPASRRGGTCGYTLDGKTCTRRGAHYCEPRADKVVKFFAELLIHPAGALANTRFELAPWQEHEIIRPLFGEVVWSEQWGRYVRRYSRATIVMARKNGKSALLSGIALYMLVGDGEESAEIYCAAANTRQAGKVFEPAVKMMRKSPILAARLKHIKNIRRLVDEKTSSHYEAIPSDADNELGHSPHCFILDEVLSQPDDTLWKAMVTGAGARTQPLMLAITTETTDQVSFGAEFIDEADRVMEDPARAPHHFAYVRKMPRDVDELERLWRLFPARPELPVSLDPWDEKNWAWPNPALGSFLSVQALREDAIEARTDLSKENGFRQFRLNQRVSQVTRWISMDLWNARTGEVAPTPDWVRGRLKGQRCWGGLDLSSKLDLTAYALVFPGGEVLWRFWIPESVVPQLAEHTGGKFAEWVEDGWITATDGDTIDYDTIYDDIETDHKAFRIVDITYDKWSGEPVRQEIVKRTRLTMVESDTTYLRMTPPMAELMRRLKSKDDELRHFGNPVARWMADTVEKKSPRDDPDRLRPVKPDRDKTGKRIDGIPALLFALDGSMRGLPKKSVYESRGMLG
;
A
#
# COMPACT_ATOMS: atom_id res chain seq x y z
N MET A 1 -21.55 27.70 82.29
CA MET A 1 -22.49 27.82 81.16
C MET A 1 -21.70 27.68 79.87
N SER A 2 -22.05 26.71 79.01
CA SER A 2 -21.62 26.58 77.61
C SER A 2 -21.93 27.85 76.78
N PRO A 3 -21.55 27.96 75.48
CA PRO A 3 -20.45 27.38 74.69
C PRO A 3 -19.75 28.44 73.79
N ALA A 4 -18.62 28.12 73.12
CA ALA A 4 -18.28 28.78 71.86
C ALA A 4 -17.42 27.90 70.94
N ALA A 5 -17.91 27.72 69.72
CA ALA A 5 -17.42 26.86 68.67
C ALA A 5 -16.10 27.35 68.05
N THR A 6 -15.21 26.40 67.72
CA THR A 6 -13.98 26.64 66.95
C THR A 6 -14.24 26.43 65.45
N THR A 7 -14.27 27.51 64.67
CA THR A 7 -14.27 27.47 63.20
C THR A 7 -12.85 27.72 62.68
N ARG A 8 -12.19 26.67 62.16
CA ARG A 8 -10.91 26.79 61.44
C ARG A 8 -11.17 27.32 60.02
N ARG A 9 -10.62 28.50 59.70
CA ARG A 9 -10.46 29.01 58.32
C ARG A 9 -9.40 28.20 57.55
N PRO A 10 -9.59 27.87 56.27
CA PRO A 10 -8.56 27.22 55.47
C PRO A 10 -7.51 28.23 54.99
N ALA A 11 -6.24 27.80 55.01
CA ALA A 11 -5.09 28.59 54.60
C ALA A 11 -5.09 28.82 53.07
N ARG A 12 -4.96 30.09 52.65
CA ARG A 12 -4.68 30.49 51.26
C ARG A 12 -3.26 30.04 50.87
N SER A 13 -3.13 29.09 49.95
CA SER A 13 -1.85 28.81 49.30
C SER A 13 -1.57 29.89 48.25
N LYS A 14 -0.44 30.60 48.41
CA LYS A 14 0.11 31.48 47.37
C LYS A 14 0.71 30.60 46.28
N ALA A 15 -0.06 30.31 45.24
CA ALA A 15 0.46 29.71 44.02
C ALA A 15 1.36 30.74 43.31
N ALA A 16 2.67 30.54 43.39
CA ALA A 16 3.65 31.27 42.59
C ALA A 16 3.33 31.06 41.10
N THR A 17 2.98 32.15 40.41
CA THR A 17 2.65 32.17 38.99
C THR A 17 3.92 31.88 38.20
N ARG A 18 4.13 30.62 37.84
CA ARG A 18 5.22 30.19 36.95
C ARG A 18 4.98 30.81 35.57
N PRO A 19 5.92 31.56 34.99
CA PRO A 19 5.70 32.21 33.71
C PRO A 19 5.44 31.14 32.65
N ARG A 20 4.37 31.33 31.86
CA ARG A 20 4.04 30.50 30.69
C ARG A 20 5.28 30.42 29.81
N ARG A 21 5.91 29.24 29.77
CA ARG A 21 6.95 28.91 28.80
C ARG A 21 6.29 28.98 27.42
N THR A 22 6.44 30.11 26.73
CA THR A 22 6.21 30.18 25.30
C THR A 22 7.27 29.29 24.67
N THR A 23 6.87 28.09 24.25
CA THR A 23 7.67 27.27 23.35
C THR A 23 7.85 28.08 22.07
N ARG A 24 8.95 28.84 21.97
CA ARG A 24 9.41 29.38 20.70
C ARG A 24 9.50 28.20 19.75
N ARG A 25 8.55 28.09 18.81
CA ARG A 25 8.56 27.12 17.73
C ARG A 25 9.97 27.16 17.14
N ARG A 26 10.68 26.03 17.17
CA ARG A 26 11.98 25.89 16.51
C ARG A 26 11.71 26.11 15.02
N VAL A 27 12.02 27.30 14.51
CA VAL A 27 11.77 27.65 13.11
C VAL A 27 12.64 26.73 12.26
N LEU A 28 12.02 25.99 11.34
CA LEU A 28 12.73 25.18 10.35
C LEU A 28 13.60 26.13 9.51
N LYS A 29 14.91 26.15 9.76
CA LYS A 29 15.85 26.98 9.00
C LYS A 29 16.22 26.26 7.70
N VAL A 30 15.49 26.53 6.62
CA VAL A 30 15.80 26.05 5.27
C VAL A 30 16.48 27.16 4.50
N ASP A 31 17.72 26.92 4.06
CA ASP A 31 18.41 27.80 3.13
C ASP A 31 17.99 27.47 1.70
N HIS A 32 17.02 28.22 1.17
CA HIS A 32 16.52 28.02 -0.18
C HIS A 32 17.60 28.23 -1.24
N HIS A 33 18.63 29.04 -0.99
CA HIS A 33 19.68 29.30 -1.98
C HIS A 33 20.56 28.08 -2.24
N LYS A 34 20.63 27.12 -1.32
CA LYS A 34 21.43 25.89 -1.46
C LYS A 34 20.74 24.76 -2.25
N ARG A 35 19.47 24.92 -2.64
CA ARG A 35 18.77 23.92 -3.46
C ARG A 35 19.42 23.77 -4.84
N TRP A 36 19.41 22.53 -5.36
CA TRP A 36 19.92 22.24 -6.70
C TRP A 36 19.12 23.00 -7.77
N ARG A 37 19.81 23.52 -8.79
CA ARG A 37 19.22 24.22 -9.94
C ARG A 37 19.96 23.89 -11.24
N PRO A 38 19.26 23.91 -12.38
CA PRO A 38 19.94 23.80 -13.67
C PRO A 38 20.90 24.98 -13.85
N ALA A 39 22.09 24.71 -14.38
CA ALA A 39 23.03 25.75 -14.72
C ALA A 39 22.48 26.55 -15.91
N SER A 40 22.05 27.80 -15.65
CA SER A 40 21.68 28.74 -16.71
C SER A 40 22.13 30.13 -16.33
N ARG A 41 22.84 30.80 -17.25
CA ARG A 41 23.23 32.22 -17.14
C ARG A 41 22.37 33.12 -18.02
N ARG A 42 21.34 32.55 -18.66
CA ARG A 42 20.44 33.29 -19.57
C ARG A 42 19.53 34.21 -18.77
N GLY A 43 19.16 35.33 -19.40
CA GLY A 43 18.29 36.34 -18.82
C GLY A 43 19.00 37.46 -18.06
N GLY A 44 18.41 38.65 -18.10
CA GLY A 44 18.85 39.81 -17.33
C GLY A 44 18.63 39.65 -15.83
N THR A 45 18.75 40.74 -15.07
CA THR A 45 18.38 40.76 -13.65
C THR A 45 16.88 40.48 -13.48
N CYS A 46 16.51 39.63 -12.51
CA CYS A 46 15.12 39.22 -12.29
C CYS A 46 14.14 40.38 -12.13
N GLY A 47 14.50 41.37 -11.31
CA GLY A 47 13.76 42.62 -11.18
C GLY A 47 12.38 42.50 -10.53
N TYR A 48 11.94 41.30 -10.15
CA TYR A 48 10.64 41.11 -9.52
C TYR A 48 10.62 41.79 -8.14
N THR A 49 9.62 42.65 -7.91
CA THR A 49 9.47 43.44 -6.68
C THR A 49 8.19 43.08 -5.95
N LEU A 50 8.28 42.94 -4.62
CA LEU A 50 7.13 42.89 -3.71
C LEU A 50 7.50 43.62 -2.43
N ASP A 51 6.64 44.54 -1.97
CA ASP A 51 6.81 45.29 -0.71
C ASP A 51 8.21 45.90 -0.52
N GLY A 52 8.71 46.54 -1.57
CA GLY A 52 10.04 47.18 -1.56
C GLY A 52 11.23 46.21 -1.67
N LYS A 53 11.01 44.88 -1.60
CA LYS A 53 12.04 43.88 -1.87
C LYS A 53 12.12 43.58 -3.37
N THR A 54 13.26 43.83 -3.99
CA THR A 54 13.50 43.56 -5.42
C THR A 54 14.50 42.42 -5.60
N CYS A 55 14.17 41.44 -6.44
CA CYS A 55 15.08 40.35 -6.75
C CYS A 55 16.20 40.81 -7.72
N THR A 56 17.45 40.76 -7.27
CA THR A 56 18.63 41.20 -8.03
C THR A 56 19.43 40.05 -8.67
N ARG A 57 18.92 38.81 -8.59
CA ARG A 57 19.59 37.61 -9.11
C ARG A 57 19.43 37.47 -10.64
N ARG A 58 20.28 36.63 -11.24
CA ARG A 58 20.29 36.29 -12.67
C ARG A 58 20.38 34.77 -12.86
N GLY A 59 20.02 34.28 -14.04
CA GLY A 59 20.04 32.85 -14.34
C GLY A 59 18.97 32.06 -13.56
N ALA A 60 19.09 30.75 -13.47
CA ALA A 60 18.18 29.96 -12.62
C ALA A 60 18.44 30.27 -11.13
N HIS A 61 17.41 30.71 -10.38
CA HIS A 61 17.59 31.14 -8.98
C HIS A 61 16.30 31.04 -8.16
N TYR A 62 16.44 31.18 -6.83
CA TYR A 62 15.32 31.43 -5.92
C TYR A 62 15.02 32.92 -5.80
N CYS A 63 13.81 33.31 -6.22
CA CYS A 63 13.28 34.66 -6.14
C CYS A 63 12.41 34.81 -4.88
N GLU A 64 13.02 35.29 -3.78
CA GLU A 64 12.34 35.47 -2.50
C GLU A 64 11.03 36.30 -2.58
N PRO A 65 10.96 37.45 -3.27
CA PRO A 65 9.73 38.23 -3.31
C PRO A 65 8.58 37.53 -4.06
N ARG A 66 8.89 36.60 -5.00
CA ARG A 66 7.85 35.76 -5.64
C ARG A 66 7.30 34.74 -4.67
N ALA A 67 8.18 34.06 -3.94
CA ALA A 67 7.78 33.12 -2.91
C ALA A 67 6.98 33.80 -1.79
N ASP A 68 7.42 34.98 -1.33
CA ASP A 68 6.74 35.79 -0.32
C ASP A 68 5.32 36.17 -0.76
N LYS A 69 5.11 36.49 -2.05
CA LYS A 69 3.76 36.78 -2.57
C LYS A 69 2.80 35.62 -2.32
N VAL A 70 3.24 34.38 -2.52
CA VAL A 70 2.38 33.20 -2.32
C VAL A 70 2.13 32.96 -0.84
N VAL A 71 3.18 33.04 -0.01
CA VAL A 71 3.03 32.90 1.45
C VAL A 71 2.07 33.94 2.03
N LYS A 72 2.19 35.20 1.59
CA LYS A 72 1.27 36.27 1.96
C LYS A 72 -0.13 36.05 1.44
N PHE A 73 -0.30 35.56 0.22
CA PHE A 73 -1.62 35.20 -0.31
C PHE A 73 -2.35 34.22 0.64
N PHE A 74 -1.65 33.19 1.12
CA PHE A 74 -2.20 32.26 2.12
C PHE A 74 -2.55 32.96 3.43
N ALA A 75 -1.60 33.69 4.02
CA ALA A 75 -1.77 34.28 5.35
C ALA A 75 -2.76 35.47 5.40
N GLU A 76 -2.86 36.24 4.32
CA GLU A 76 -3.63 37.49 4.27
C GLU A 76 -4.99 37.33 3.58
N LEU A 77 -5.12 36.44 2.60
CA LEU A 77 -6.35 36.29 1.81
C LEU A 77 -7.10 34.99 2.07
N LEU A 78 -6.48 33.96 2.64
CA LEU A 78 -7.15 32.69 2.89
C LEU A 78 -7.50 32.51 4.38
N ILE A 79 -8.66 31.90 4.61
CA ILE A 79 -9.16 31.56 5.94
C ILE A 79 -9.37 30.06 6.00
N HIS A 80 -8.92 29.42 7.08
CA HIS A 80 -9.04 27.99 7.27
C HIS A 80 -10.52 27.55 7.18
N PRO A 81 -10.83 26.56 6.30
CA PRO A 81 -12.21 26.24 5.92
C PRO A 81 -12.92 25.34 6.94
N ALA A 82 -12.18 24.59 7.76
CA ALA A 82 -12.71 23.58 8.68
C ALA A 82 -11.68 23.17 9.74
N GLY A 83 -12.11 22.36 10.72
CA GLY A 83 -11.26 21.77 11.76
C GLY A 83 -10.97 22.72 12.93
N ALA A 84 -9.98 22.38 13.74
CA ALA A 84 -9.60 23.14 14.95
C ALA A 84 -9.15 24.58 14.64
N LEU A 85 -8.76 24.86 13.40
CA LEU A 85 -8.32 26.18 12.95
C LEU A 85 -9.40 26.92 12.14
N ALA A 86 -10.64 26.42 12.07
CA ALA A 86 -11.69 27.05 11.27
C ALA A 86 -11.87 28.53 11.64
N ASN A 87 -12.04 29.38 10.62
CA ASN A 87 -12.20 30.84 10.75
C ASN A 87 -10.94 31.62 11.18
N THR A 88 -9.78 30.99 11.31
CA THR A 88 -8.51 31.71 11.48
C THR A 88 -7.82 31.92 10.13
N ARG A 89 -6.87 32.86 10.08
CA ARG A 89 -6.00 33.05 8.90
C ARG A 89 -5.29 31.74 8.56
N PHE A 90 -5.13 31.46 7.27
CA PHE A 90 -4.39 30.29 6.81
C PHE A 90 -2.89 30.56 6.88
N GLU A 91 -2.33 30.44 8.08
CA GLU A 91 -0.88 30.45 8.28
C GLU A 91 -0.30 29.07 7.92
N LEU A 92 0.57 29.04 6.91
CA LEU A 92 1.25 27.81 6.51
C LEU A 92 2.08 27.27 7.67
N ALA A 93 1.99 25.97 7.93
CA ALA A 93 2.93 25.32 8.84
C ALA A 93 4.37 25.41 8.29
N PRO A 94 5.42 25.38 9.13
CA PRO A 94 6.80 25.56 8.67
C PRO A 94 7.22 24.65 7.51
N TRP A 95 6.77 23.39 7.50
CA TRP A 95 7.04 22.47 6.39
C TRP A 95 6.22 22.80 5.13
N GLN A 96 4.97 23.23 5.25
CA GLN A 96 4.15 23.67 4.12
C GLN A 96 4.78 24.90 3.46
N GLU A 97 5.26 25.85 4.25
CA GLU A 97 5.91 27.06 3.77
C GLU A 97 7.28 26.77 3.15
N HIS A 98 8.22 26.19 3.92
CA HIS A 98 9.62 26.11 3.54
C HIS A 98 10.00 24.85 2.76
N GLU A 99 9.18 23.80 2.78
CA GLU A 99 9.49 22.57 2.04
C GLU A 99 8.63 22.42 0.78
N ILE A 100 7.47 23.12 0.69
CA ILE A 100 6.56 23.04 -0.47
C ILE A 100 6.36 24.40 -1.15
N ILE A 101 5.70 25.37 -0.50
CA ILE A 101 5.23 26.59 -1.17
C ILE A 101 6.39 27.46 -1.68
N ARG A 102 7.36 27.77 -0.81
CA ARG A 102 8.52 28.59 -1.20
C ARG A 102 9.33 27.97 -2.34
N PRO A 103 9.75 26.69 -2.30
CA PRO A 103 10.47 26.12 -3.43
C PRO A 103 9.60 26.00 -4.69
N LEU A 104 8.32 25.65 -4.57
CA LEU A 104 7.45 25.46 -5.73
C LEU A 104 7.23 26.76 -6.53
N PHE A 105 7.08 27.90 -5.83
CA PHE A 105 6.76 29.20 -6.46
C PHE A 105 7.94 30.18 -6.51
N GLY A 106 8.99 29.95 -5.74
CA GLY A 106 10.17 30.83 -5.67
C GLY A 106 11.27 30.46 -6.66
N GLU A 107 11.36 29.20 -7.07
CA GLU A 107 12.36 28.76 -8.06
C GLU A 107 11.96 29.24 -9.45
N VAL A 108 12.81 30.03 -10.08
CA VAL A 108 12.56 30.63 -11.40
C VAL A 108 13.67 30.36 -12.40
N VAL A 109 13.29 30.34 -13.67
CA VAL A 109 14.20 30.23 -14.82
C VAL A 109 13.83 31.28 -15.87
N TRP A 110 14.81 31.69 -16.67
CA TRP A 110 14.56 32.61 -17.78
C TRP A 110 13.88 31.86 -18.94
N SER A 111 12.74 32.37 -19.41
CA SER A 111 12.11 31.94 -20.65
C SER A 111 12.50 32.89 -21.78
N GLU A 112 13.15 32.36 -22.82
CA GLU A 112 13.48 33.13 -24.03
C GLU A 112 12.24 33.47 -24.84
N GLN A 113 11.31 32.51 -24.98
CA GLN A 113 10.04 32.70 -25.69
C GLN A 113 9.26 33.89 -25.12
N TRP A 114 9.19 34.01 -23.79
CA TRP A 114 8.41 35.06 -23.13
C TRP A 114 9.24 36.27 -22.70
N GLY A 115 10.56 36.25 -22.92
CA GLY A 115 11.47 37.32 -22.50
C GLY A 115 11.40 37.67 -21.02
N ARG A 116 11.07 36.69 -20.14
CA ARG A 116 10.86 36.93 -18.71
C ARG A 116 11.23 35.72 -17.85
N TYR A 117 11.42 35.96 -16.55
CA TYR A 117 11.51 34.88 -15.57
C TYR A 117 10.14 34.25 -15.30
N VAL A 118 10.08 32.93 -15.42
CA VAL A 118 8.90 32.09 -15.15
C VAL A 118 9.20 31.10 -14.04
N ARG A 119 8.15 30.56 -13.40
CA ARG A 119 8.29 29.45 -12.44
C ARG A 119 9.04 28.30 -13.11
N ARG A 120 10.03 27.75 -12.41
CA ARG A 120 10.83 26.60 -12.88
C ARG A 120 10.00 25.33 -12.95
N TYR A 121 9.20 25.08 -11.92
CA TYR A 121 8.44 23.84 -11.80
C TYR A 121 7.09 23.96 -12.50
N SER A 122 6.96 23.29 -13.64
CA SER A 122 5.68 23.13 -14.34
C SER A 122 4.94 21.87 -13.91
N ARG A 123 5.62 20.95 -13.21
CA ARG A 123 5.05 19.73 -12.63
C ARG A 123 5.40 19.63 -11.16
N ALA A 124 4.50 19.09 -10.37
CA ALA A 124 4.71 18.85 -8.95
C ALA A 124 4.05 17.55 -8.49
N THR A 125 4.75 16.77 -7.68
CA THR A 125 4.20 15.56 -7.02
C THR A 125 4.41 15.66 -5.52
N ILE A 126 3.32 15.46 -4.76
CA ILE A 126 3.34 15.44 -3.29
C ILE A 126 2.84 14.08 -2.81
N VAL A 127 3.73 13.30 -2.18
CA VAL A 127 3.45 11.97 -1.65
C VAL A 127 3.60 12.00 -0.13
N MET A 128 2.49 11.89 0.60
CA MET A 128 2.51 11.92 2.08
C MET A 128 1.24 11.31 2.68
N ALA A 129 1.28 10.93 3.95
CA ALA A 129 0.17 10.26 4.66
C ALA A 129 -1.15 11.07 4.68
N ARG A 130 -2.27 10.39 4.94
CA ARG A 130 -3.60 11.04 5.04
C ARG A 130 -3.66 11.97 6.26
N LYS A 131 -4.62 12.91 6.24
CA LYS A 131 -4.87 13.89 7.32
C LYS A 131 -3.75 14.92 7.60
N ASN A 132 -2.74 15.03 6.72
CA ASN A 132 -1.72 16.09 6.79
C ASN A 132 -2.14 17.43 6.15
N GLY A 133 -3.43 17.66 5.90
CA GLY A 133 -3.94 18.95 5.41
C GLY A 133 -3.71 19.25 3.92
N LYS A 134 -3.40 18.22 3.11
CA LYS A 134 -3.12 18.34 1.66
C LYS A 134 -4.22 19.06 0.89
N SER A 135 -5.47 18.64 1.03
CA SER A 135 -6.59 19.20 0.25
C SER A 135 -6.81 20.70 0.52
N ALA A 136 -6.57 21.15 1.75
CA ALA A 136 -6.66 22.56 2.11
C ALA A 136 -5.49 23.36 1.50
N LEU A 137 -4.27 22.82 1.52
CA LEU A 137 -3.12 23.41 0.83
C LEU A 137 -3.37 23.53 -0.68
N LEU A 138 -3.88 22.47 -1.31
CA LEU A 138 -4.25 22.44 -2.73
C LEU A 138 -5.31 23.48 -3.08
N SER A 139 -6.33 23.63 -2.24
CA SER A 139 -7.38 24.65 -2.42
C SER A 139 -6.78 26.06 -2.47
N GLY A 140 -5.82 26.35 -1.59
CA GLY A 140 -5.11 27.63 -1.59
C GLY A 140 -4.22 27.83 -2.80
N ILE A 141 -3.54 26.77 -3.27
CA ILE A 141 -2.77 26.79 -4.52
C ILE A 141 -3.70 27.09 -5.71
N ALA A 142 -4.84 26.40 -5.82
CA ALA A 142 -5.79 26.61 -6.91
C ALA A 142 -6.31 28.06 -6.94
N LEU A 143 -6.67 28.62 -5.76
CA LEU A 143 -7.08 30.02 -5.66
C LEU A 143 -5.96 30.98 -6.02
N TYR A 144 -4.71 30.72 -5.60
CA TYR A 144 -3.57 31.54 -6.01
C TYR A 144 -3.35 31.49 -7.52
N MET A 145 -3.44 30.31 -8.12
CA MET A 145 -3.31 30.11 -9.56
C MET A 145 -4.43 30.80 -10.34
N LEU A 146 -5.63 30.89 -9.75
CA LEU A 146 -6.79 31.58 -10.33
C LEU A 146 -6.66 33.10 -10.32
N VAL A 147 -6.18 33.71 -9.22
CA VAL A 147 -6.27 35.17 -9.04
C VAL A 147 -4.93 35.89 -8.81
N GLY A 148 -3.87 35.15 -8.49
CA GLY A 148 -2.61 35.67 -7.96
C GLY A 148 -1.39 35.43 -8.85
N ASP A 149 -1.42 34.42 -9.73
CA ASP A 149 -0.25 34.02 -10.55
C ASP A 149 0.01 34.96 -11.75
N GLY A 150 -0.97 35.81 -12.09
CA GLY A 150 -0.84 36.86 -13.12
C GLY A 150 -0.94 36.34 -14.55
N GLU A 151 -1.74 35.29 -14.76
CA GLU A 151 -2.09 34.76 -16.08
C GLU A 151 -3.51 35.20 -16.45
N GLU A 152 -3.71 35.61 -17.71
CA GLU A 152 -5.03 35.95 -18.25
C GLU A 152 -5.71 34.70 -18.82
N SER A 153 -7.04 34.66 -18.73
CA SER A 153 -7.88 33.53 -19.16
C SER A 153 -7.38 32.19 -18.62
N ALA A 154 -6.98 32.17 -17.36
CA ALA A 154 -6.37 31.01 -16.73
C ALA A 154 -7.44 29.94 -16.44
N GLU A 155 -7.22 28.73 -16.93
CA GLU A 155 -8.10 27.59 -16.66
C GLU A 155 -7.48 26.71 -15.56
N ILE A 156 -8.19 26.57 -14.46
CA ILE A 156 -7.76 25.79 -13.30
C ILE A 156 -8.73 24.61 -13.20
N TYR A 157 -8.19 23.41 -13.09
CA TYR A 157 -9.00 22.19 -12.99
C TYR A 157 -8.56 21.34 -11.80
N CYS A 158 -9.51 20.75 -11.08
CA CYS A 158 -9.22 19.64 -10.17
C CYS A 158 -9.98 18.38 -10.60
N ALA A 159 -9.27 17.26 -10.64
CA ALA A 159 -9.83 15.95 -10.96
C ALA A 159 -9.55 14.95 -9.83
N ALA A 160 -10.44 13.97 -9.73
CA ALA A 160 -10.34 12.77 -8.91
C ALA A 160 -11.20 11.67 -9.55
N ALA A 161 -11.21 10.45 -8.97
CA ALA A 161 -12.00 9.32 -9.47
C ALA A 161 -13.44 9.66 -9.89
N ASN A 162 -14.10 10.54 -9.12
CA ASN A 162 -15.41 11.08 -9.47
C ASN A 162 -15.57 12.51 -8.97
N THR A 163 -16.59 13.22 -9.46
CA THR A 163 -16.84 14.62 -9.12
C THR A 163 -17.05 14.83 -7.61
N ARG A 164 -17.62 13.86 -6.89
CA ARG A 164 -17.78 13.95 -5.42
C ARG A 164 -16.43 13.95 -4.71
N GLN A 165 -15.47 13.16 -5.19
CA GLN A 165 -14.10 13.18 -4.69
C GLN A 165 -13.35 14.46 -5.08
N ALA A 166 -13.51 14.96 -6.32
CA ALA A 166 -12.93 16.24 -6.75
C ALA A 166 -13.43 17.42 -5.86
N GLY A 167 -14.66 17.33 -5.37
CA GLY A 167 -15.23 18.23 -4.37
C GLY A 167 -14.39 18.36 -3.08
N LYS A 168 -13.52 17.40 -2.73
CA LYS A 168 -12.64 17.49 -1.56
C LYS A 168 -11.60 18.62 -1.66
N VAL A 169 -11.28 19.06 -2.87
CA VAL A 169 -10.37 20.20 -3.12
C VAL A 169 -11.15 21.44 -3.58
N PHE A 170 -12.23 21.29 -4.34
CA PHE A 170 -13.02 22.44 -4.77
C PHE A 170 -13.81 23.10 -3.62
N GLU A 171 -14.50 22.33 -2.78
CA GLU A 171 -15.35 22.88 -1.73
C GLU A 171 -14.59 23.66 -0.65
N PRO A 172 -13.40 23.22 -0.18
CA PRO A 172 -12.62 24.06 0.73
C PRO A 172 -12.16 25.37 0.07
N ALA A 173 -11.86 25.40 -1.22
CA ALA A 173 -11.56 26.65 -1.94
C ALA A 173 -12.75 27.61 -1.97
N VAL A 174 -13.96 27.10 -2.24
CA VAL A 174 -15.21 27.89 -2.14
C VAL A 174 -15.39 28.47 -0.74
N LYS A 175 -15.14 27.66 0.31
CA LYS A 175 -15.24 28.11 1.71
C LYS A 175 -14.21 29.18 2.05
N MET A 176 -12.96 29.02 1.60
CA MET A 176 -11.90 30.02 1.76
C MET A 176 -12.28 31.34 1.07
N MET A 177 -12.73 31.25 -0.18
CA MET A 177 -13.19 32.40 -0.96
C MET A 177 -14.32 33.14 -0.25
N ARG A 178 -15.38 32.45 0.19
CA ARG A 178 -16.54 33.08 0.85
C ARG A 178 -16.18 33.77 2.16
N LYS A 179 -15.18 33.25 2.87
CA LYS A 179 -14.73 33.81 4.15
C LYS A 179 -13.79 35.01 3.97
N SER A 180 -13.17 35.15 2.80
CA SER A 180 -12.28 36.26 2.49
C SER A 180 -13.06 37.39 1.82
N PRO A 181 -13.18 38.59 2.43
CA PRO A 181 -13.93 39.70 1.83
C PRO A 181 -13.41 40.08 0.44
N ILE A 182 -12.09 40.01 0.24
CA ILE A 182 -11.44 40.35 -1.04
C ILE A 182 -11.77 39.31 -2.11
N LEU A 183 -11.66 38.01 -1.80
CA LEU A 183 -11.96 36.96 -2.78
C LEU A 183 -13.45 36.83 -3.05
N ALA A 184 -14.30 37.03 -2.03
CA ALA A 184 -15.76 37.03 -2.19
C ALA A 184 -16.25 38.17 -3.09
N ALA A 185 -15.58 39.33 -3.06
CA ALA A 185 -15.88 40.45 -3.96
C ALA A 185 -15.35 40.22 -5.39
N ARG A 186 -14.27 39.44 -5.55
CA ARG A 186 -13.61 39.19 -6.84
C ARG A 186 -14.19 38.00 -7.61
N LEU A 187 -14.57 36.93 -6.90
CA LEU A 187 -14.91 35.64 -7.51
C LEU A 187 -16.41 35.34 -7.46
N LYS A 188 -16.94 34.86 -8.58
CA LYS A 188 -18.31 34.38 -8.70
C LYS A 188 -18.35 32.85 -8.62
N HIS A 189 -19.22 32.30 -7.78
CA HIS A 189 -19.41 30.84 -7.67
C HIS A 189 -20.67 30.38 -8.42
N ILE A 190 -20.46 29.64 -9.50
CA ILE A 190 -21.51 28.96 -10.27
C ILE A 190 -21.68 27.55 -9.69
N LYS A 191 -22.66 27.38 -8.80
CA LYS A 191 -22.82 26.16 -7.99
C LYS A 191 -23.09 24.88 -8.79
N ASN A 192 -23.91 24.97 -9.83
CA ASN A 192 -24.44 23.79 -10.54
C ASN A 192 -23.35 23.02 -11.29
N ILE A 193 -22.34 23.72 -11.80
CA ILE A 193 -21.19 23.15 -12.51
C ILE A 193 -19.90 23.20 -11.67
N ARG A 194 -20.01 23.55 -10.37
CA ARG A 194 -18.86 23.64 -9.45
C ARG A 194 -17.70 24.46 -10.04
N ARG A 195 -18.00 25.70 -10.41
CA ARG A 195 -17.04 26.62 -11.03
C ARG A 195 -16.91 27.94 -10.26
N LEU A 196 -15.68 28.39 -10.03
CA LEU A 196 -15.35 29.75 -9.62
C LEU A 196 -14.88 30.53 -10.85
N VAL A 197 -15.33 31.78 -11.01
CA VAL A 197 -14.98 32.64 -12.15
C VAL A 197 -14.40 33.96 -11.65
N ASP A 198 -13.26 34.36 -12.20
CA ASP A 198 -12.68 35.70 -12.08
C ASP A 198 -12.96 36.47 -13.38
N GLU A 199 -14.07 37.20 -13.43
CA GLU A 199 -14.49 37.94 -14.63
C GLU A 199 -13.44 38.98 -15.06
N LYS A 200 -12.64 39.50 -14.11
CA LYS A 200 -11.57 40.47 -14.39
C LYS A 200 -10.52 39.94 -15.37
N THR A 201 -10.16 38.66 -15.24
CA THR A 201 -9.12 38.03 -16.06
C THR A 201 -9.71 37.00 -17.03
N SER A 202 -11.03 36.85 -17.08
CA SER A 202 -11.72 35.76 -17.79
C SER A 202 -11.23 34.36 -17.38
N SER A 203 -10.80 34.19 -16.13
CA SER A 203 -10.25 32.93 -15.61
C SER A 203 -11.30 32.12 -14.87
N HIS A 204 -11.16 30.79 -14.81
CA HIS A 204 -12.04 29.93 -14.03
C HIS A 204 -11.33 28.78 -13.32
N TYR A 205 -11.92 28.33 -12.21
CA TYR A 205 -11.56 27.10 -11.51
C TYR A 205 -12.75 26.16 -11.47
N GLU A 206 -12.59 24.92 -11.95
CA GLU A 206 -13.64 23.92 -12.03
C GLU A 206 -13.22 22.54 -11.50
N ALA A 207 -14.18 21.79 -10.96
CA ALA A 207 -14.01 20.38 -10.62
C ALA A 207 -14.52 19.49 -11.75
N ILE A 208 -13.63 18.71 -12.37
CA ILE A 208 -13.94 17.81 -13.48
C ILE A 208 -13.86 16.34 -13.02
N PRO A 209 -14.65 15.43 -13.64
CA PRO A 209 -14.53 14.00 -13.38
C PRO A 209 -13.33 13.39 -14.13
N SER A 210 -12.98 12.14 -13.80
CA SER A 210 -11.82 11.45 -14.40
C SER A 210 -12.05 10.92 -15.81
N ASP A 211 -13.32 10.72 -16.20
CA ASP A 211 -13.78 10.23 -17.51
C ASP A 211 -14.05 11.34 -18.53
N ALA A 212 -13.58 12.57 -18.24
CA ALA A 212 -13.70 13.72 -19.13
C ALA A 212 -12.79 13.62 -20.39
N ASP A 213 -12.28 12.42 -20.73
CA ASP A 213 -11.47 12.13 -21.92
C ASP A 213 -12.13 12.58 -23.24
N ASN A 214 -13.44 12.84 -23.24
CA ASN A 214 -14.16 13.38 -24.39
C ASN A 214 -14.05 14.92 -24.57
N GLU A 215 -13.37 15.64 -23.67
CA GLU A 215 -13.20 17.12 -23.71
C GLU A 215 -11.74 17.55 -23.93
N LEU A 216 -11.07 17.02 -24.97
CA LEU A 216 -9.65 17.27 -25.30
C LEU A 216 -9.30 18.71 -25.77
N GLY A 217 -10.11 19.71 -25.43
CA GLY A 217 -9.92 21.12 -25.81
C GLY A 217 -9.38 22.03 -24.69
N HIS A 218 -9.11 21.51 -23.51
CA HIS A 218 -8.70 22.33 -22.36
C HIS A 218 -7.28 22.92 -22.51
N SER A 219 -7.09 24.14 -22.01
CA SER A 219 -5.80 24.84 -21.95
C SER A 219 -5.45 25.15 -20.49
N PRO A 220 -5.11 24.13 -19.68
CA PRO A 220 -4.93 24.29 -18.25
C PRO A 220 -3.72 25.15 -17.90
N HIS A 221 -3.95 26.22 -17.12
CA HIS A 221 -2.89 26.93 -16.40
C HIS A 221 -2.52 26.20 -15.10
N CYS A 222 -3.49 25.54 -14.47
CA CYS A 222 -3.25 24.68 -13.32
C CYS A 222 -4.13 23.44 -13.39
N PHE A 223 -3.55 22.29 -13.14
CA PHE A 223 -4.28 21.04 -13.00
C PHE A 223 -3.90 20.37 -11.68
N ILE A 224 -4.91 19.99 -10.89
CA ILE A 224 -4.73 19.32 -9.63
C ILE A 224 -5.35 17.93 -9.73
N LEU A 225 -4.51 16.89 -9.70
CA LEU A 225 -4.94 15.50 -9.62
C LEU A 225 -4.85 15.03 -8.17
N ASP A 226 -5.99 14.95 -7.48
CA ASP A 226 -6.07 14.46 -6.09
C ASP A 226 -6.31 12.94 -6.09
N GLU A 227 -5.54 12.22 -5.26
CA GLU A 227 -5.55 10.76 -5.17
C GLU A 227 -5.25 10.08 -6.52
N VAL A 228 -3.99 10.15 -6.97
CA VAL A 228 -3.51 9.51 -8.22
C VAL A 228 -3.88 8.02 -8.28
N LEU A 229 -3.89 7.31 -7.15
CA LEU A 229 -4.25 5.88 -7.07
C LEU A 229 -5.67 5.56 -7.54
N SER A 230 -6.52 6.57 -7.66
CA SER A 230 -7.89 6.42 -8.13
C SER A 230 -8.03 6.48 -9.65
N GLN A 231 -6.96 6.82 -10.36
CA GLN A 231 -6.95 6.89 -11.81
C GLN A 231 -6.71 5.50 -12.42
N PRO A 232 -7.44 5.11 -13.47
CA PRO A 232 -7.25 3.82 -14.13
C PRO A 232 -5.90 3.74 -14.85
N ASP A 233 -5.47 4.84 -15.47
CA ASP A 233 -4.24 4.97 -16.26
C ASP A 233 -3.77 6.43 -16.30
N ASP A 234 -2.81 6.73 -17.18
CA ASP A 234 -2.17 8.04 -17.29
C ASP A 234 -2.77 8.98 -18.34
N THR A 235 -3.90 8.60 -18.97
CA THR A 235 -4.52 9.31 -20.10
C THR A 235 -4.88 10.74 -19.73
N LEU A 236 -5.65 10.94 -18.66
CA LEU A 236 -6.05 12.26 -18.18
C LEU A 236 -4.83 13.14 -17.82
N TRP A 237 -3.83 12.55 -17.14
CA TRP A 237 -2.62 13.27 -16.76
C TRP A 237 -1.85 13.75 -17.99
N LYS A 238 -1.67 12.88 -18.99
CA LYS A 238 -1.02 13.22 -20.27
C LYS A 238 -1.80 14.31 -21.00
N ALA A 239 -3.12 14.19 -21.13
CA ALA A 239 -3.96 15.16 -21.81
C ALA A 239 -3.79 16.57 -21.21
N MET A 240 -3.89 16.69 -19.88
CA MET A 240 -3.74 17.98 -19.18
C MET A 240 -2.33 18.54 -19.29
N VAL A 241 -1.30 17.68 -19.20
CA VAL A 241 0.09 18.08 -19.40
C VAL A 241 0.33 18.59 -20.82
N THR A 242 -0.25 17.96 -21.84
CA THR A 242 -0.11 18.40 -23.24
C THR A 242 -0.89 19.69 -23.52
N GLY A 243 -2.09 19.83 -22.97
CA GLY A 243 -2.92 21.03 -23.14
C GLY A 243 -2.31 22.30 -22.51
N ALA A 244 -1.46 22.13 -21.50
CA ALA A 244 -0.79 23.25 -20.82
C ALA A 244 0.28 23.97 -21.67
N GLY A 245 0.65 23.44 -22.84
CA GLY A 245 1.82 23.90 -23.61
C GLY A 245 1.79 25.36 -24.08
N ALA A 246 0.59 25.96 -24.21
CA ALA A 246 0.44 27.37 -24.60
C ALA A 246 0.60 28.35 -23.42
N ARG A 247 0.59 27.86 -22.17
CA ARG A 247 0.61 28.71 -20.97
C ARG A 247 2.02 29.14 -20.61
N THR A 248 2.15 30.33 -20.05
CA THR A 248 3.49 30.90 -19.80
C THR A 248 4.23 30.24 -18.64
N GLN A 249 3.49 29.79 -17.62
CA GLN A 249 4.04 29.15 -16.42
C GLN A 249 3.03 28.16 -15.82
N PRO A 250 2.59 27.11 -16.53
CA PRO A 250 1.56 26.21 -16.02
C PRO A 250 2.04 25.44 -14.77
N LEU A 251 1.10 24.86 -14.01
CA LEU A 251 1.41 23.96 -12.90
C LEU A 251 0.51 22.73 -12.89
N MET A 252 1.06 21.57 -13.26
CA MET A 252 0.41 20.26 -13.15
C MET A 252 0.82 19.64 -11.82
N LEU A 253 -0.11 19.52 -10.88
CA LEU A 253 0.14 19.12 -9.51
C LEU A 253 -0.63 17.84 -9.18
N ALA A 254 0.11 16.78 -8.88
CA ALA A 254 -0.45 15.50 -8.45
C ALA A 254 -0.18 15.27 -6.97
N ILE A 255 -1.18 14.74 -6.28
CA ILE A 255 -1.08 14.37 -4.88
C ILE A 255 -1.54 12.94 -4.67
N THR A 256 -0.79 12.19 -3.87
CA THR A 256 -1.17 10.82 -3.53
C THR A 256 -0.66 10.39 -2.15
N THR A 257 -1.19 9.28 -1.66
CA THR A 257 -0.54 8.44 -0.65
C THR A 257 0.17 7.29 -1.33
N GLU A 258 0.93 6.52 -0.56
CA GLU A 258 1.46 5.24 -1.03
C GLU A 258 0.35 4.27 -1.42
N THR A 259 0.72 3.34 -2.29
CA THR A 259 -0.17 2.33 -2.86
C THR A 259 0.09 0.98 -2.23
N THR A 260 -0.88 0.09 -2.42
CA THR A 260 -0.72 -1.33 -2.14
C THR A 260 -0.58 -2.20 -3.39
N ASP A 261 -0.90 -1.62 -4.55
CA ASP A 261 -0.66 -2.19 -5.85
C ASP A 261 0.76 -1.87 -6.28
N GLN A 262 1.59 -2.90 -6.49
CA GLN A 262 3.01 -2.72 -6.85
C GLN A 262 3.19 -2.33 -8.32
N VAL A 263 2.19 -2.61 -9.18
CA VAL A 263 2.29 -2.41 -10.63
C VAL A 263 1.03 -1.68 -11.10
N SER A 264 1.06 -0.36 -10.96
CA SER A 264 0.00 0.53 -11.42
C SER A 264 0.58 1.85 -11.85
N PHE A 265 -0.18 2.63 -12.63
CA PHE A 265 0.16 4.03 -12.92
C PHE A 265 0.50 4.79 -11.63
N GLY A 266 -0.29 4.60 -10.57
CA GLY A 266 -0.03 5.22 -9.26
C GLY A 266 1.31 4.81 -8.64
N ALA A 267 1.69 3.52 -8.74
CA ALA A 267 2.97 3.03 -8.24
C ALA A 267 4.16 3.65 -9.00
N GLU A 268 4.11 3.62 -10.34
CA GLU A 268 5.14 4.21 -11.20
C GLU A 268 5.26 5.72 -10.97
N PHE A 269 4.14 6.41 -10.80
CA PHE A 269 4.10 7.84 -10.53
C PHE A 269 4.76 8.22 -9.21
N ILE A 270 4.59 7.39 -8.17
CA ILE A 270 5.26 7.56 -6.87
C ILE A 270 6.75 7.26 -6.99
N ASP A 271 7.12 6.18 -7.68
CA ASP A 271 8.52 5.79 -7.88
C ASP A 271 9.28 6.87 -8.62
N GLU A 272 8.67 7.50 -9.62
CA GLU A 272 9.27 8.63 -10.31
C GLU A 272 9.44 9.85 -9.39
N ALA A 273 8.49 10.10 -8.47
CA ALA A 273 8.62 11.18 -7.50
C ALA A 273 9.79 10.94 -6.50
N ASP A 274 10.00 9.71 -6.04
CA ASP A 274 11.15 9.36 -5.19
C ASP A 274 12.47 9.61 -5.91
N ARG A 275 12.52 9.09 -7.12
CA ARG A 275 13.61 9.24 -8.08
C ARG A 275 13.94 10.74 -8.29
N VAL A 276 12.94 11.59 -8.54
CA VAL A 276 13.14 13.05 -8.74
C VAL A 276 13.55 13.75 -7.44
N MET A 277 13.05 13.29 -6.29
CA MET A 277 13.47 13.82 -4.99
C MET A 277 14.95 13.49 -4.69
N GLU A 278 15.41 12.30 -5.05
CA GLU A 278 16.80 11.85 -4.90
C GLU A 278 17.74 12.58 -5.86
N ASP A 279 17.38 12.67 -7.13
CA ASP A 279 18.12 13.41 -8.14
C ASP A 279 17.21 14.35 -8.94
N PRO A 280 17.12 15.62 -8.48
CA PRO A 280 16.35 16.67 -9.15
C PRO A 280 16.83 17.04 -10.56
N ALA A 281 18.04 16.61 -10.96
CA ALA A 281 18.58 16.91 -12.30
C ALA A 281 17.90 16.11 -13.41
N ARG A 282 17.29 14.97 -13.08
CA ARG A 282 16.63 14.08 -14.05
C ARG A 282 15.34 14.68 -14.61
N ALA A 283 14.64 15.48 -13.81
CA ALA A 283 13.48 16.24 -14.24
C ALA A 283 13.52 17.66 -13.65
N PRO A 284 14.33 18.58 -14.22
CA PRO A 284 14.54 19.91 -13.63
C PRO A 284 13.25 20.73 -13.52
N HIS A 285 12.23 20.42 -14.32
CA HIS A 285 10.92 21.07 -14.34
C HIS A 285 9.90 20.43 -13.38
N HIS A 286 10.27 19.37 -12.66
CA HIS A 286 9.40 18.62 -11.75
C HIS A 286 9.84 18.81 -10.29
N PHE A 287 8.92 19.29 -9.47
CA PHE A 287 9.07 19.36 -8.03
C PHE A 287 8.55 18.07 -7.37
N ALA A 288 9.35 17.42 -6.53
CA ALA A 288 8.90 16.26 -5.75
C ALA A 288 9.02 16.54 -4.24
N TYR A 289 7.95 16.24 -3.51
CA TYR A 289 7.93 16.21 -2.06
C TYR A 289 7.41 14.85 -1.59
N VAL A 290 8.32 13.98 -1.14
CA VAL A 290 7.97 12.64 -0.68
C VAL A 290 8.27 12.47 0.81
N ARG A 291 7.27 11.99 1.55
CA ARG A 291 7.33 11.68 2.99
C ARG A 291 6.67 10.33 3.21
N LYS A 292 7.50 9.29 3.21
CA LYS A 292 7.10 7.89 3.37
C LYS A 292 7.99 7.17 4.36
N MET A 293 7.41 6.22 5.08
CA MET A 293 8.18 5.30 5.90
C MET A 293 9.00 4.36 4.98
N PRO A 294 10.30 4.14 5.24
CA PRO A 294 11.10 3.19 4.49
C PRO A 294 10.59 1.76 4.68
N ARG A 295 10.75 0.94 3.66
CA ARG A 295 10.36 -0.49 3.67
C ARG A 295 11.49 -1.39 4.12
N ASP A 296 12.71 -1.02 3.79
CA ASP A 296 13.92 -1.80 3.99
C ASP A 296 15.08 -0.89 4.44
N VAL A 297 16.19 -1.53 4.80
CA VAL A 297 17.38 -0.85 5.33
C VAL A 297 17.98 0.08 4.27
N ASP A 298 17.96 -0.31 3.00
CA ASP A 298 18.52 0.48 1.91
C ASP A 298 17.76 1.81 1.73
N GLU A 299 16.43 1.79 1.78
CA GLU A 299 15.59 2.98 1.76
C GLU A 299 15.83 3.88 2.99
N LEU A 300 15.99 3.29 4.18
CA LEU A 300 16.28 4.03 5.40
C LEU A 300 17.63 4.75 5.32
N GLU A 301 18.69 4.03 4.91
CA GLU A 301 20.02 4.61 4.73
C GLU A 301 20.04 5.66 3.60
N ARG A 302 19.28 5.45 2.53
CA ARG A 302 19.09 6.45 1.48
C ARG A 302 18.44 7.73 2.05
N LEU A 303 17.39 7.62 2.86
CA LEU A 303 16.75 8.78 3.49
C LEU A 303 17.72 9.57 4.39
N TRP A 304 18.53 8.88 5.19
CA TRP A 304 19.54 9.52 6.04
C TRP A 304 20.61 10.27 5.23
N ARG A 305 21.03 9.72 4.09
CA ARG A 305 21.95 10.39 3.16
C ARG A 305 21.34 11.62 2.50
N LEU A 306 20.07 11.54 2.08
CA LEU A 306 19.38 12.64 1.40
C LEU A 306 19.04 13.82 2.34
N PHE A 307 18.74 13.54 3.60
CA PHE A 307 18.27 14.54 4.56
C PHE A 307 19.10 14.55 5.85
N PRO A 308 20.42 14.80 5.78
CA PRO A 308 21.29 14.69 6.94
C PRO A 308 20.84 15.61 8.08
N ALA A 309 20.91 15.09 9.31
CA ALA A 309 20.60 15.79 10.55
C ALA A 309 19.15 16.31 10.70
N ARG A 310 18.18 15.72 10.00
CA ARG A 310 16.75 15.99 10.26
C ARG A 310 16.25 15.14 11.44
N PRO A 311 15.76 15.77 12.54
CA PRO A 311 15.33 15.02 13.72
C PRO A 311 14.02 14.29 13.52
N GLU A 312 13.28 14.59 12.45
CA GLU A 312 12.03 13.91 12.12
C GLU A 312 12.23 12.59 11.38
N LEU A 313 13.46 12.27 10.93
CA LEU A 313 13.74 11.08 10.14
C LEU A 313 13.43 9.78 10.91
N PRO A 314 12.98 8.72 10.21
CA PRO A 314 12.84 7.41 10.82
C PRO A 314 14.18 6.94 11.40
N VAL A 315 14.14 6.33 12.58
CA VAL A 315 15.29 5.76 13.29
C VAL A 315 15.37 4.24 13.12
N SER A 316 14.31 3.61 12.64
CA SER A 316 14.22 2.17 12.38
C SER A 316 13.16 1.87 11.32
N LEU A 317 12.97 0.59 10.98
CA LEU A 317 11.88 0.11 10.13
C LEU A 317 10.62 -0.27 10.90
N ASP A 318 10.63 -0.13 12.24
CA ASP A 318 9.50 -0.52 13.09
C ASP A 318 8.33 0.47 12.88
N PRO A 319 7.20 0.03 12.29
CA PRO A 319 6.03 0.89 12.09
C PRO A 319 5.39 1.32 13.42
N TRP A 320 5.66 0.62 14.51
CA TRP A 320 5.06 0.84 15.82
C TRP A 320 5.89 1.79 16.69
N ASP A 321 7.14 2.07 16.33
CA ASP A 321 7.96 3.06 17.03
C ASP A 321 7.49 4.48 16.68
N GLU A 322 6.92 5.17 17.67
CA GLU A 322 6.39 6.53 17.50
C GLU A 322 7.41 7.54 16.99
N LYS A 323 8.71 7.29 17.23
CA LYS A 323 9.79 8.16 16.73
C LYS A 323 9.80 8.22 15.20
N ASN A 324 9.33 7.18 14.54
CA ASN A 324 9.30 7.09 13.08
C ASN A 324 8.13 7.85 12.45
N TRP A 325 7.10 8.21 13.22
CA TRP A 325 5.83 8.72 12.68
C TRP A 325 5.89 10.16 12.17
N ALA A 326 6.83 10.96 12.68
CA ALA A 326 6.95 12.38 12.33
C ALA A 326 7.35 12.61 10.87
N TRP A 327 8.17 11.72 10.29
CA TRP A 327 8.59 11.83 8.89
C TRP A 327 7.42 11.73 7.90
N PRO A 328 6.63 10.64 7.87
CA PRO A 328 5.47 10.53 6.98
C PRO A 328 4.31 11.48 7.37
N ASN A 329 4.32 12.00 8.61
CA ASN A 329 3.31 12.92 9.12
C ASN A 329 3.89 14.26 9.61
N PRO A 330 4.30 15.16 8.71
CA PRO A 330 4.82 16.48 9.09
C PRO A 330 3.84 17.35 9.90
N ALA A 331 2.53 17.04 9.86
CA ALA A 331 1.53 17.72 10.67
C ALA A 331 1.38 17.15 12.09
N LEU A 332 2.02 16.03 12.43
CA LEU A 332 1.86 15.33 13.71
C LEU A 332 2.19 16.25 14.89
N GLY A 333 1.29 16.31 15.87
CA GLY A 333 1.40 17.19 17.03
C GLY A 333 1.08 18.66 16.75
N SER A 334 0.78 19.04 15.50
CA SER A 334 0.24 20.35 15.16
C SER A 334 -1.29 20.30 14.99
N PHE A 335 -1.78 20.08 13.77
CA PHE A 335 -3.20 19.86 13.47
C PHE A 335 -3.54 18.39 13.17
N LEU A 336 -2.57 17.48 13.27
CA LEU A 336 -2.79 16.03 13.31
C LEU A 336 -2.57 15.51 14.74
N SER A 337 -3.58 14.83 15.29
CA SER A 337 -3.55 14.29 16.65
C SER A 337 -2.59 13.12 16.78
N VAL A 338 -1.65 13.22 17.73
CA VAL A 338 -0.77 12.11 18.13
C VAL A 338 -1.58 10.98 18.75
N GLN A 339 -2.56 11.32 19.59
CA GLN A 339 -3.38 10.34 20.30
C GLN A 339 -4.21 9.49 19.33
N ALA A 340 -4.82 10.10 18.32
CA ALA A 340 -5.58 9.35 17.31
C ALA A 340 -4.67 8.38 16.54
N LEU A 341 -3.44 8.78 16.23
CA LEU A 341 -2.48 7.92 15.54
C LEU A 341 -2.03 6.74 16.42
N ARG A 342 -1.89 6.95 17.74
CA ARG A 342 -1.62 5.86 18.71
C ARG A 342 -2.77 4.86 18.78
N GLU A 343 -4.01 5.34 18.81
CA GLU A 343 -5.20 4.50 18.81
C GLU A 343 -5.27 3.65 17.54
N ASP A 344 -5.07 4.25 16.37
CA ASP A 344 -4.98 3.53 15.09
C ASP A 344 -3.86 2.46 15.11
N ALA A 345 -2.71 2.77 15.73
CA ALA A 345 -1.57 1.85 15.82
C ALA A 345 -1.86 0.65 16.74
N ILE A 346 -2.52 0.86 17.89
CA ILE A 346 -2.90 -0.21 18.81
C ILE A 346 -3.88 -1.18 18.13
N GLU A 347 -4.91 -0.65 17.47
CA GLU A 347 -5.86 -1.47 16.72
C GLU A 347 -5.17 -2.25 15.60
N ALA A 348 -4.34 -1.59 14.79
CA ALA A 348 -3.66 -2.21 13.67
C ALA A 348 -2.62 -3.26 14.09
N ARG A 349 -1.98 -3.10 15.25
CA ARG A 349 -1.03 -4.08 15.79
C ARG A 349 -1.71 -5.38 16.25
N THR A 350 -3.00 -5.31 16.59
CA THR A 350 -3.76 -6.46 17.09
C THR A 350 -4.64 -7.12 16.04
N ASP A 351 -4.82 -6.47 14.88
CA ASP A 351 -5.66 -6.93 13.79
C ASP A 351 -4.93 -6.82 12.44
N LEU A 352 -4.51 -7.98 11.91
CA LEU A 352 -3.81 -8.08 10.62
C LEU A 352 -4.59 -7.48 9.44
N SER A 353 -5.93 -7.42 9.53
CA SER A 353 -6.74 -6.80 8.47
C SER A 353 -6.60 -5.28 8.44
N LYS A 354 -6.23 -4.67 9.58
CA LYS A 354 -6.04 -3.22 9.74
C LYS A 354 -4.60 -2.77 9.54
N GLU A 355 -3.62 -3.68 9.68
CA GLU A 355 -2.19 -3.37 9.57
C GLU A 355 -1.83 -2.69 8.24
N ASN A 356 -2.26 -3.25 7.11
CA ASN A 356 -1.99 -2.66 5.80
C ASN A 356 -2.59 -1.26 5.66
N GLY A 357 -3.81 -1.07 6.16
CA GLY A 357 -4.47 0.24 6.17
C GLY A 357 -3.72 1.27 7.00
N PHE A 358 -3.19 0.87 8.16
CA PHE A 358 -2.36 1.73 9.00
C PHE A 358 -1.05 2.10 8.30
N ARG A 359 -0.28 1.09 7.85
CA ARG A 359 1.00 1.32 7.17
C ARG A 359 0.84 2.19 5.92
N GLN A 360 -0.14 1.89 5.06
CA GLN A 360 -0.40 2.68 3.85
C GLN A 360 -0.89 4.09 4.18
N PHE A 361 -1.95 4.26 4.96
CA PHE A 361 -2.61 5.56 5.07
C PHE A 361 -2.06 6.45 6.18
N ARG A 362 -1.46 5.87 7.22
CA ARG A 362 -0.90 6.59 8.37
C ARG A 362 0.61 6.72 8.33
N LEU A 363 1.33 5.71 7.85
CA LEU A 363 2.78 5.77 7.71
C LEU A 363 3.22 6.08 6.27
N ASN A 364 2.27 6.14 5.34
CA ASN A 364 2.56 6.33 3.92
C ASN A 364 3.61 5.33 3.41
N GLN A 365 3.55 4.10 3.92
CA GLN A 365 4.47 3.02 3.58
C GLN A 365 3.85 2.21 2.45
N ARG A 366 4.65 1.87 1.43
CA ARG A 366 4.21 0.90 0.42
C ARG A 366 4.19 -0.48 1.06
N VAL A 367 3.03 -1.13 1.00
CA VAL A 367 2.80 -2.49 1.51
C VAL A 367 2.16 -3.33 0.42
N SER A 368 2.34 -4.64 0.41
CA SER A 368 1.66 -5.50 -0.58
C SER A 368 0.16 -5.60 -0.25
N GLN A 369 -0.73 -5.52 -1.25
CA GLN A 369 -2.16 -5.87 -1.05
C GLN A 369 -2.33 -7.31 -0.62
N VAL A 370 -1.38 -8.16 -0.96
CA VAL A 370 -1.51 -9.56 -0.65
C VAL A 370 -1.06 -9.79 0.78
N THR A 371 -2.04 -10.10 1.62
CA THR A 371 -1.79 -10.56 2.98
C THR A 371 -1.37 -12.02 2.88
N ARG A 372 -0.17 -12.31 3.35
CA ARG A 372 0.24 -13.67 3.71
C ARG A 372 -0.90 -14.31 4.50
N TRP A 373 -1.40 -15.44 4.01
CA TRP A 373 -2.65 -15.98 4.53
C TRP A 373 -2.45 -16.67 5.88
N ILE A 374 -1.36 -17.43 5.99
CA ILE A 374 -1.05 -18.24 7.17
C ILE A 374 0.00 -17.51 8.02
N SER A 375 -0.34 -17.23 9.28
CA SER A 375 0.65 -16.76 10.28
C SER A 375 1.59 -17.91 10.63
N MET A 376 2.91 -17.67 10.58
CA MET A 376 3.88 -18.71 10.96
C MET A 376 3.88 -19.01 12.44
N ASP A 377 3.46 -18.08 13.29
CA ASP A 377 3.32 -18.37 14.71
C ASP A 377 2.25 -19.44 14.91
N LEU A 378 1.12 -19.32 14.20
CA LEU A 378 0.06 -20.33 14.20
C LEU A 378 0.49 -21.63 13.53
N TRP A 379 1.18 -21.56 12.39
CA TRP A 379 1.69 -22.74 11.69
C TRP A 379 2.70 -23.49 12.57
N ASN A 380 3.75 -22.83 13.03
CA ASN A 380 4.80 -23.45 13.85
C ASN A 380 4.24 -24.00 15.16
N ALA A 381 3.19 -23.39 15.74
CA ALA A 381 2.49 -23.95 16.90
C ALA A 381 1.80 -25.30 16.63
N ARG A 382 1.56 -25.66 15.35
CA ARG A 382 1.01 -26.95 14.89
C ARG A 382 2.05 -27.91 14.35
N THR A 383 3.32 -27.68 14.69
CA THR A 383 4.41 -28.61 14.35
C THR A 383 4.18 -29.97 15.00
N GLY A 384 3.77 -30.01 16.28
CA GLY A 384 3.80 -31.24 17.06
C GLY A 384 5.24 -31.72 17.28
N GLU A 385 5.47 -33.03 17.21
CA GLU A 385 6.83 -33.60 17.15
C GLU A 385 7.50 -33.24 15.82
N VAL A 386 8.78 -32.87 15.83
CA VAL A 386 9.54 -32.63 14.59
C VAL A 386 10.00 -33.98 14.03
N ALA A 387 9.54 -34.33 12.84
CA ALA A 387 9.96 -35.56 12.19
C ALA A 387 11.39 -35.43 11.63
N PRO A 388 12.28 -36.40 11.90
CA PRO A 388 13.63 -36.39 11.34
C PRO A 388 13.65 -36.74 9.84
N THR A 389 12.70 -37.56 9.38
CA THR A 389 12.58 -38.00 7.98
C THR A 389 11.10 -38.22 7.60
N PRO A 390 10.76 -38.25 6.30
CA PRO A 390 9.42 -38.62 5.85
C PRO A 390 8.97 -40.02 6.32
N ASP A 391 9.88 -41.00 6.32
CA ASP A 391 9.57 -42.39 6.72
C ASP A 391 9.21 -42.54 8.19
N TRP A 392 9.77 -41.69 9.04
CA TRP A 392 9.41 -41.65 10.45
C TRP A 392 7.93 -41.33 10.65
N VAL A 393 7.39 -40.39 9.85
CA VAL A 393 5.95 -40.05 9.87
C VAL A 393 5.13 -41.22 9.34
N ARG A 394 5.54 -41.80 8.18
CA ARG A 394 4.85 -42.94 7.57
C ARG A 394 4.72 -44.13 8.53
N GLY A 395 5.79 -44.46 9.24
CA GLY A 395 5.82 -45.58 10.20
C GLY A 395 4.80 -45.44 11.33
N ARG A 396 4.62 -44.22 11.86
CA ARG A 396 3.69 -43.95 12.98
C ARG A 396 2.22 -43.94 12.57
N LEU A 397 1.95 -43.61 11.31
CA LEU A 397 0.58 -43.49 10.79
C LEU A 397 0.10 -44.77 10.09
N LYS A 398 0.95 -45.80 9.99
CA LYS A 398 0.66 -47.04 9.27
C LYS A 398 -0.62 -47.71 9.76
N GLY A 399 -1.44 -48.17 8.82
CA GLY A 399 -2.73 -48.82 9.07
C GLY A 399 -3.86 -47.88 9.46
N GLN A 400 -3.56 -46.61 9.74
CA GLN A 400 -4.58 -45.62 10.05
C GLN A 400 -5.38 -45.22 8.81
N ARG A 401 -6.58 -44.69 9.06
CA ARG A 401 -7.45 -44.15 8.04
C ARG A 401 -7.06 -42.72 7.72
N CYS A 402 -7.16 -42.31 6.46
CA CYS A 402 -6.85 -40.94 6.03
C CYS A 402 -7.66 -40.52 4.80
N TRP A 403 -7.65 -39.22 4.53
CA TRP A 403 -8.17 -38.61 3.31
C TRP A 403 -7.02 -37.96 2.54
N GLY A 404 -7.00 -38.13 1.23
CA GLY A 404 -5.96 -37.59 0.37
C GLY A 404 -6.39 -36.35 -0.38
N GLY A 405 -5.41 -35.52 -0.69
CA GLY A 405 -5.55 -34.39 -1.61
C GLY A 405 -4.36 -34.35 -2.55
N LEU A 406 -4.62 -34.19 -3.84
CA LEU A 406 -3.63 -34.27 -4.91
C LEU A 406 -3.68 -33.00 -5.77
N ASP A 407 -2.54 -32.31 -5.87
CA ASP A 407 -2.32 -31.14 -6.73
C ASP A 407 -1.25 -31.47 -7.77
N LEU A 408 -1.59 -31.47 -9.06
CA LEU A 408 -0.75 -31.99 -10.14
C LEU A 408 -0.10 -30.87 -10.96
N SER A 409 1.19 -31.03 -11.22
CA SER A 409 1.96 -30.22 -12.17
C SER A 409 2.67 -31.15 -13.16
N SER A 410 3.13 -30.61 -14.30
CA SER A 410 3.86 -31.37 -15.32
C SER A 410 5.29 -30.88 -15.59
N LYS A 411 5.60 -29.60 -15.30
CA LYS A 411 6.87 -28.97 -15.75
C LYS A 411 7.54 -28.10 -14.68
N LEU A 412 6.93 -26.97 -14.33
CA LEU A 412 7.62 -25.92 -13.54
C LEU A 412 7.27 -25.94 -12.05
N ASP A 413 6.06 -26.40 -11.71
CA ASP A 413 5.56 -26.46 -10.34
C ASP A 413 5.72 -27.86 -9.75
N LEU A 414 5.62 -27.99 -8.42
CA LEU A 414 5.67 -29.30 -7.78
C LEU A 414 4.33 -30.01 -7.98
N THR A 415 4.37 -31.33 -8.13
CA THR A 415 3.20 -32.16 -7.80
C THR A 415 3.23 -32.41 -6.30
N ALA A 416 2.08 -32.26 -5.64
CA ALA A 416 1.96 -32.43 -4.19
C ALA A 416 0.82 -33.38 -3.82
N TYR A 417 1.07 -34.22 -2.83
CA TYR A 417 0.09 -35.13 -2.26
C TYR A 417 0.11 -35.01 -0.73
N ALA A 418 -1.05 -34.74 -0.13
CA ALA A 418 -1.21 -34.63 1.31
C ALA A 418 -2.23 -35.66 1.80
N LEU A 419 -1.89 -36.36 2.88
CA LEU A 419 -2.78 -37.28 3.59
C LEU A 419 -3.08 -36.72 4.98
N VAL A 420 -4.36 -36.45 5.25
CA VAL A 420 -4.85 -35.97 6.55
C VAL A 420 -5.48 -37.13 7.32
N PHE A 421 -5.07 -37.31 8.57
CA PHE A 421 -5.57 -38.37 9.46
C PHE A 421 -6.57 -37.81 10.48
N PRO A 422 -7.45 -38.65 11.07
CA PRO A 422 -8.48 -38.22 12.02
C PRO A 422 -7.95 -37.47 13.24
N GLY A 423 -6.72 -37.75 13.68
CA GLY A 423 -6.09 -37.05 14.81
C GLY A 423 -5.50 -35.68 14.45
N GLY A 424 -5.59 -35.26 13.18
CA GLY A 424 -5.03 -34.00 12.68
C GLY A 424 -3.63 -34.13 12.09
N GLU A 425 -3.03 -35.32 12.13
CA GLU A 425 -1.73 -35.58 11.52
C GLU A 425 -1.77 -35.40 10.00
N VAL A 426 -0.68 -34.86 9.44
CA VAL A 426 -0.53 -34.68 8.00
C VAL A 426 0.77 -35.33 7.52
N LEU A 427 0.63 -36.22 6.54
CA LEU A 427 1.75 -36.78 5.77
C LEU A 427 1.79 -36.11 4.39
N TRP A 428 2.99 -35.84 3.89
CA TRP A 428 3.21 -35.08 2.67
C TRP A 428 4.11 -35.86 1.72
N ARG A 429 3.86 -35.74 0.42
CA ARG A 429 4.77 -36.12 -0.66
C ARG A 429 4.83 -35.00 -1.69
N PHE A 430 6.02 -34.81 -2.25
CA PHE A 430 6.32 -33.77 -3.21
C PHE A 430 7.19 -34.35 -4.32
N TRP A 431 6.82 -34.08 -5.58
CA TRP A 431 7.59 -34.49 -6.75
C TRP A 431 7.91 -33.28 -7.63
N ILE A 432 9.11 -33.29 -8.22
CA ILE A 432 9.59 -32.23 -9.12
C ILE A 432 10.54 -32.84 -10.18
N PRO A 433 10.59 -32.32 -11.42
CA PRO A 433 11.62 -32.73 -12.37
C PRO A 433 13.01 -32.30 -11.89
N GLU A 434 14.01 -33.16 -12.04
CA GLU A 434 15.39 -32.89 -11.63
C GLU A 434 15.93 -31.59 -12.23
N SER A 435 15.56 -31.27 -13.48
CA SER A 435 16.04 -30.06 -14.17
C SER A 435 15.58 -28.74 -13.53
N VAL A 436 14.55 -28.77 -12.68
CA VAL A 436 14.04 -27.57 -11.96
C VAL A 436 14.77 -27.37 -10.61
N VAL A 437 15.40 -28.41 -10.08
CA VAL A 437 16.06 -28.39 -8.76
C VAL A 437 17.13 -27.28 -8.66
N PRO A 438 18.04 -27.08 -9.63
CA PRO A 438 19.07 -26.04 -9.52
C PRO A 438 18.48 -24.63 -9.37
N GLN A 439 17.43 -24.32 -10.13
CA GLN A 439 16.76 -23.02 -10.09
C GLN A 439 16.08 -22.76 -8.74
N LEU A 440 15.45 -23.79 -8.16
CA LEU A 440 14.81 -23.65 -6.85
C LEU A 440 15.82 -23.65 -5.70
N ALA A 441 16.93 -24.36 -5.84
CA ALA A 441 18.04 -24.31 -4.89
C ALA A 441 18.64 -22.90 -4.81
N GLU A 442 18.90 -22.26 -5.95
CA GLU A 442 19.39 -20.87 -6.00
C GLU A 442 18.44 -19.91 -5.26
N HIS A 443 17.13 -20.00 -5.53
CA HIS A 443 16.13 -19.13 -4.92
C HIS A 443 15.91 -19.37 -3.42
N THR A 444 16.27 -20.54 -2.91
CA THR A 444 16.09 -20.92 -1.50
C THR A 444 17.38 -20.89 -0.69
N GLY A 445 18.50 -20.46 -1.31
CA GLY A 445 19.82 -20.44 -0.67
C GLY A 445 20.35 -21.84 -0.36
N GLY A 446 20.11 -22.81 -1.25
CA GLY A 446 20.57 -24.20 -1.14
C GLY A 446 19.58 -25.16 -0.48
N LYS A 447 18.65 -24.66 0.34
CA LYS A 447 17.73 -25.49 1.14
C LYS A 447 16.87 -26.44 0.32
N PHE A 448 16.45 -26.05 -0.88
CA PHE A 448 15.64 -26.94 -1.71
C PHE A 448 16.42 -28.20 -2.13
N ALA A 449 17.71 -28.08 -2.41
CA ALA A 449 18.57 -29.24 -2.69
C ALA A 449 18.73 -30.13 -1.45
N GLU A 450 18.93 -29.53 -0.27
CA GLU A 450 18.96 -30.26 1.01
C GLU A 450 17.67 -31.07 1.23
N TRP A 451 16.49 -30.50 0.91
CA TRP A 451 15.21 -31.21 1.04
C TRP A 451 15.06 -32.38 0.06
N VAL A 452 15.71 -32.32 -1.11
CA VAL A 452 15.77 -33.44 -2.05
C VAL A 452 16.69 -34.54 -1.48
N GLU A 453 17.88 -34.18 -1.01
CA GLU A 453 18.85 -35.10 -0.41
C GLU A 453 18.29 -35.81 0.85
N ASP A 454 17.57 -35.06 1.70
CA ASP A 454 16.90 -35.56 2.90
C ASP A 454 15.63 -36.39 2.60
N GLY A 455 15.23 -36.47 1.32
CA GLY A 455 14.08 -37.24 0.86
C GLY A 455 12.71 -36.59 1.10
N TRP A 456 12.65 -35.33 1.55
CA TRP A 456 11.39 -34.58 1.67
C TRP A 456 10.75 -34.26 0.32
N ILE A 457 11.56 -34.24 -0.75
CA ILE A 457 11.13 -34.05 -2.14
C ILE A 457 11.72 -35.19 -2.98
N THR A 458 10.91 -35.81 -3.83
CA THR A 458 11.34 -36.80 -4.81
C THR A 458 11.61 -36.10 -6.14
N ALA A 459 12.87 -36.05 -6.56
CA ALA A 459 13.22 -35.61 -7.91
C ALA A 459 12.94 -36.76 -8.90
N THR A 460 12.26 -36.47 -10.01
CA THR A 460 12.05 -37.41 -11.10
C THR A 460 13.00 -37.10 -12.25
N ASP A 461 13.49 -38.14 -12.93
CA ASP A 461 14.44 -37.99 -14.03
C ASP A 461 13.88 -37.14 -15.19
N GLY A 462 14.70 -36.23 -15.73
CA GLY A 462 14.38 -35.43 -16.92
C GLY A 462 13.68 -34.08 -16.67
N ASP A 463 13.02 -33.57 -17.71
CA ASP A 463 12.43 -32.21 -17.77
C ASP A 463 10.93 -32.14 -17.44
N THR A 464 10.32 -33.30 -17.16
CA THR A 464 8.90 -33.43 -16.83
C THR A 464 8.73 -34.40 -15.68
N ILE A 465 7.63 -34.24 -14.94
CA ILE A 465 7.33 -35.16 -13.85
C ILE A 465 7.02 -36.53 -14.43
N ASP A 466 7.75 -37.55 -13.97
CA ASP A 466 7.41 -38.94 -14.23
C ASP A 466 6.21 -39.35 -13.37
N TYR A 467 5.06 -39.51 -14.01
CA TYR A 467 3.84 -39.89 -13.31
C TYR A 467 3.83 -41.34 -12.86
N ASP A 468 4.62 -42.25 -13.46
CA ASP A 468 4.69 -43.64 -12.99
C ASP A 468 5.23 -43.71 -11.56
N THR A 469 6.26 -42.90 -11.24
CA THR A 469 6.76 -42.74 -9.87
C THR A 469 5.66 -42.30 -8.90
N ILE A 470 4.78 -41.37 -9.31
CA ILE A 470 3.65 -40.92 -8.48
C ILE A 470 2.63 -42.05 -8.28
N TYR A 471 2.34 -42.83 -9.32
CA TYR A 471 1.40 -43.94 -9.22
C TYR A 471 1.89 -45.02 -8.26
N ASP A 472 3.16 -45.39 -8.35
CA ASP A 472 3.79 -46.41 -7.52
C ASP A 472 3.84 -45.97 -6.04
N ASP A 473 4.10 -44.69 -5.80
CA ASP A 473 4.08 -44.10 -4.46
C ASP A 473 2.67 -44.08 -3.85
N ILE A 474 1.65 -43.69 -4.62
CA ILE A 474 0.26 -43.71 -4.16
C ILE A 474 -0.20 -45.15 -3.91
N GLU A 475 0.19 -46.11 -4.75
CA GLU A 475 -0.12 -47.53 -4.54
C GLU A 475 0.55 -48.06 -3.25
N THR A 476 1.80 -47.66 -3.01
CA THR A 476 2.53 -48.00 -1.78
C THR A 476 1.83 -47.43 -0.55
N ASP A 477 1.43 -46.16 -0.60
CA ASP A 477 0.70 -45.51 0.49
C ASP A 477 -0.69 -46.15 0.67
N HIS A 478 -1.37 -46.58 -0.41
CA HIS A 478 -2.64 -47.30 -0.33
C HIS A 478 -2.51 -48.68 0.34
N LYS A 479 -1.39 -49.36 0.16
CA LYS A 479 -1.07 -50.61 0.89
C LYS A 479 -0.76 -50.33 2.36
N ALA A 480 -0.19 -49.18 2.68
CA ALA A 480 0.20 -48.80 4.04
C ALA A 480 -0.94 -48.19 4.87
N PHE A 481 -1.87 -47.47 4.24
CA PHE A 481 -2.92 -46.68 4.89
C PHE A 481 -4.31 -47.00 4.34
N ARG A 482 -5.34 -46.80 5.17
CA ARG A 482 -6.74 -46.94 4.75
C ARG A 482 -7.24 -45.62 4.17
N ILE A 483 -6.81 -45.30 2.95
CA ILE A 483 -7.22 -44.09 2.23
C ILE A 483 -8.70 -44.20 1.88
N VAL A 484 -9.50 -43.22 2.31
CA VAL A 484 -10.96 -43.19 2.09
C VAL A 484 -11.29 -42.73 0.68
N ASP A 485 -10.79 -41.55 0.33
CA ASP A 485 -10.87 -40.95 -0.99
C ASP A 485 -9.70 -39.99 -1.19
N ILE A 486 -9.45 -39.63 -2.45
CA ILE A 486 -8.49 -38.60 -2.85
C ILE A 486 -9.24 -37.51 -3.60
N THR A 487 -9.22 -36.28 -3.06
CA THR A 487 -9.73 -35.09 -3.76
C THR A 487 -8.65 -34.53 -4.68
N TYR A 488 -9.01 -34.09 -5.89
CA TYR A 488 -8.07 -33.50 -6.85
C TYR A 488 -8.71 -32.36 -7.65
N ASP A 489 -7.90 -31.48 -8.25
CA ASP A 489 -8.39 -30.41 -9.13
C ASP A 489 -8.84 -30.98 -10.48
N LYS A 490 -10.05 -30.61 -10.95
CA LYS A 490 -10.63 -30.99 -12.24
C LYS A 490 -9.76 -30.67 -13.46
N TRP A 491 -8.91 -29.66 -13.34
CA TRP A 491 -7.99 -29.28 -14.42
C TRP A 491 -6.72 -30.14 -14.44
N SER A 492 -6.54 -30.98 -13.43
CA SER A 492 -5.49 -32.00 -13.41
C SER A 492 -5.82 -33.12 -14.39
N GLY A 493 -4.81 -33.65 -15.09
CA GLY A 493 -5.00 -34.56 -16.21
C GLY A 493 -5.86 -35.78 -15.89
N GLU A 494 -7.03 -35.89 -16.53
CA GLU A 494 -7.90 -37.07 -16.52
C GLU A 494 -7.17 -38.41 -16.73
N PRO A 495 -6.11 -38.51 -17.56
CA PRO A 495 -5.31 -39.74 -17.68
C PRO A 495 -4.66 -40.20 -16.36
N VAL A 496 -4.15 -39.27 -15.55
CA VAL A 496 -3.54 -39.56 -14.24
C VAL A 496 -4.55 -40.19 -13.30
N ARG A 497 -5.76 -39.63 -13.26
CA ARG A 497 -6.86 -40.16 -12.45
C ARG A 497 -7.23 -41.57 -12.86
N GLN A 498 -7.39 -41.81 -14.17
CA GLN A 498 -7.79 -43.12 -14.69
C GLN A 498 -6.77 -44.20 -14.32
N GLU A 499 -5.47 -43.90 -14.41
CA GLU A 499 -4.42 -44.85 -14.06
C GLU A 499 -4.36 -45.11 -12.55
N ILE A 500 -4.50 -44.09 -11.70
CA ILE A 500 -4.61 -44.27 -10.23
C ILE A 500 -5.79 -45.18 -9.88
N VAL A 501 -6.97 -44.93 -10.46
CA VAL A 501 -8.18 -45.76 -10.22
C VAL A 501 -7.96 -47.18 -10.70
N LYS A 502 -7.33 -47.38 -11.85
CA LYS A 502 -7.04 -48.70 -12.41
C LYS A 502 -6.08 -49.51 -11.53
N ARG A 503 -5.02 -48.89 -11.00
CA ARG A 503 -4.02 -49.55 -10.14
C ARG A 503 -4.52 -49.79 -8.71
N THR A 504 -5.21 -48.81 -8.14
CA THR A 504 -5.53 -48.81 -6.69
C THR A 504 -7.00 -49.07 -6.36
N ARG A 505 -7.91 -48.88 -7.32
CA ARG A 505 -9.37 -48.85 -7.11
C ARG A 505 -9.82 -47.79 -6.10
N LEU A 506 -8.99 -46.79 -5.81
CA LEU A 506 -9.34 -45.68 -4.92
C LEU A 506 -10.47 -44.82 -5.50
N THR A 507 -11.28 -44.29 -4.60
CA THR A 507 -12.29 -43.29 -4.95
C THR A 507 -11.61 -41.94 -5.16
N MET A 508 -11.66 -41.42 -6.38
CA MET A 508 -11.15 -40.10 -6.75
C MET A 508 -12.32 -39.11 -6.81
N VAL A 509 -12.25 -38.00 -6.08
CA VAL A 509 -13.30 -36.98 -6.01
C VAL A 509 -12.81 -35.69 -6.68
N GLU A 510 -13.55 -35.24 -7.69
CA GLU A 510 -13.24 -34.01 -8.41
C GLU A 510 -13.61 -32.76 -7.58
N SER A 511 -12.73 -31.76 -7.59
CA SER A 511 -12.94 -30.42 -7.02
C SER A 511 -12.35 -29.34 -7.93
N ASP A 512 -12.41 -28.07 -7.54
CA ASP A 512 -11.73 -26.99 -8.25
C ASP A 512 -11.26 -25.88 -7.30
N THR A 513 -10.36 -25.02 -7.79
CA THR A 513 -9.78 -23.92 -7.00
C THR A 513 -10.65 -22.65 -7.02
N THR A 514 -11.96 -22.76 -7.28
CA THR A 514 -12.85 -21.59 -7.23
C THR A 514 -13.05 -21.10 -5.80
N TYR A 515 -13.45 -19.83 -5.66
CA TYR A 515 -13.75 -19.26 -4.35
C TYR A 515 -14.78 -20.08 -3.56
N LEU A 516 -15.83 -20.58 -4.23
CA LEU A 516 -16.89 -21.35 -3.58
C LEU A 516 -16.37 -22.67 -3.01
N ARG A 517 -15.51 -23.38 -3.76
CA ARG A 517 -14.95 -24.67 -3.35
C ARG A 517 -13.84 -24.54 -2.31
N MET A 518 -13.02 -23.50 -2.41
CA MET A 518 -11.87 -23.31 -1.52
C MET A 518 -12.22 -22.66 -0.19
N THR A 519 -13.31 -21.88 -0.10
CA THR A 519 -13.67 -21.19 1.14
C THR A 519 -13.85 -22.14 2.34
N PRO A 520 -14.65 -23.23 2.26
CA PRO A 520 -14.81 -24.15 3.38
C PRO A 520 -13.52 -24.81 3.89
N PRO A 521 -12.68 -25.46 3.05
CA PRO A 521 -11.44 -26.07 3.53
C PRO A 521 -10.43 -25.03 4.02
N MET A 522 -10.40 -23.83 3.45
CA MET A 522 -9.58 -22.72 3.97
C MET A 522 -10.03 -22.28 5.36
N ALA A 523 -11.34 -22.15 5.58
CA ALA A 523 -11.89 -21.82 6.90
C ALA A 523 -11.57 -22.92 7.92
N GLU A 524 -11.68 -24.20 7.52
CA GLU A 524 -11.35 -25.33 8.37
C GLU A 524 -9.86 -25.38 8.74
N LEU A 525 -8.95 -25.15 7.78
CA LEU A 525 -7.52 -25.05 8.07
C LEU A 525 -7.25 -23.93 9.10
N MET A 526 -7.84 -22.75 8.91
CA MET A 526 -7.68 -21.65 9.87
C MET A 526 -8.27 -21.97 11.24
N ARG A 527 -9.38 -22.71 11.32
CA ARG A 527 -9.98 -23.18 12.57
C ARG A 527 -9.02 -24.12 13.30
N ARG A 528 -8.46 -25.12 12.61
CA ARG A 528 -7.49 -26.07 13.19
C ARG A 528 -6.20 -25.38 13.63
N LEU A 529 -5.68 -24.44 12.85
CA LEU A 529 -4.49 -23.65 13.22
C LEU A 529 -4.71 -22.83 14.51
N LYS A 530 -5.92 -22.29 14.71
CA LYS A 530 -6.29 -21.49 15.89
C LYS A 530 -6.70 -22.33 17.10
N SER A 531 -7.14 -23.57 16.91
CA SER A 531 -7.58 -24.46 17.99
C SER A 531 -6.46 -24.71 19.01
N LYS A 532 -6.79 -24.86 20.29
CA LYS A 532 -5.79 -25.20 21.32
C LYS A 532 -5.59 -26.72 21.48
N ASP A 533 -6.42 -27.52 20.83
CA ASP A 533 -6.52 -28.97 21.05
C ASP A 533 -5.69 -29.82 20.06
N ASP A 534 -4.61 -29.24 19.50
CA ASP A 534 -3.69 -29.87 18.55
C ASP A 534 -4.36 -30.62 17.38
N GLU A 535 -5.41 -30.01 16.82
CA GLU A 535 -6.21 -30.54 15.71
C GLU A 535 -5.49 -30.56 14.34
N LEU A 536 -4.23 -30.12 14.30
CA LEU A 536 -3.36 -30.21 13.14
C LEU A 536 -1.93 -30.50 13.62
N ARG A 537 -1.28 -31.50 13.03
CA ARG A 537 0.13 -31.86 13.28
C ARG A 537 0.83 -32.13 11.97
N HIS A 538 1.62 -31.17 11.48
CA HIS A 538 2.33 -31.27 10.20
C HIS A 538 3.79 -31.77 10.34
N PHE A 539 4.19 -32.15 11.55
CA PHE A 539 5.50 -32.74 11.90
C PHE A 539 6.74 -31.95 11.48
N GLY A 540 6.59 -30.63 11.31
CA GLY A 540 7.71 -29.77 10.91
C GLY A 540 8.21 -30.00 9.49
N ASN A 541 7.43 -30.60 8.58
CA ASN A 541 7.83 -30.79 7.18
C ASN A 541 8.34 -29.45 6.57
N PRO A 542 9.60 -29.38 6.14
CA PRO A 542 10.24 -28.12 5.78
C PRO A 542 9.68 -27.51 4.48
N VAL A 543 9.27 -28.38 3.53
CA VAL A 543 8.69 -27.99 2.24
C VAL A 543 7.28 -27.41 2.45
N ALA A 544 6.45 -28.11 3.23
CA ALA A 544 5.11 -27.63 3.58
C ALA A 544 5.18 -26.31 4.36
N ARG A 545 6.14 -26.17 5.28
CA ARG A 545 6.37 -24.92 6.01
C ARG A 545 6.77 -23.77 5.07
N TRP A 546 7.63 -24.03 4.09
CA TRP A 546 8.01 -23.04 3.07
C TRP A 546 6.82 -22.61 2.20
N MET A 547 5.96 -23.56 1.82
CA MET A 547 4.75 -23.26 1.06
C MET A 547 3.71 -22.49 1.91
N ALA A 548 3.59 -22.80 3.20
CA ALA A 548 2.74 -22.05 4.14
C ALA A 548 3.26 -20.62 4.39
N ASP A 549 4.59 -20.43 4.36
CA ASP A 549 5.23 -19.11 4.40
C ASP A 549 4.84 -18.25 3.19
N THR A 550 4.72 -18.93 2.05
CA THR A 550 4.55 -18.32 0.74
C THR A 550 3.10 -18.04 0.38
N VAL A 551 2.17 -18.86 0.84
CA VAL A 551 0.78 -18.84 0.35
C VAL A 551 0.05 -17.56 0.74
N GLU A 552 -0.65 -17.02 -0.24
CA GLU A 552 -1.45 -15.82 -0.15
C GLU A 552 -2.93 -16.15 -0.34
N LYS A 553 -3.81 -15.27 0.14
CA LYS A 553 -5.26 -15.39 -0.07
C LYS A 553 -5.77 -14.28 -0.98
N LYS A 554 -6.77 -14.61 -1.79
CA LYS A 554 -7.54 -13.63 -2.56
C LYS A 554 -9.02 -13.74 -2.20
N SER A 555 -9.69 -12.60 -2.11
CA SER A 555 -11.14 -12.48 -2.03
C SER A 555 -11.67 -11.75 -3.27
N PRO A 556 -12.89 -12.07 -3.75
CA PRO A 556 -13.54 -11.28 -4.77
C PRO A 556 -13.97 -9.92 -4.20
N ARG A 557 -14.14 -8.91 -5.08
CA ARG A 557 -14.42 -7.53 -4.66
C ARG A 557 -15.79 -7.36 -4.00
N ASP A 558 -16.74 -8.19 -4.37
CA ASP A 558 -18.15 -8.17 -3.97
C ASP A 558 -18.44 -8.97 -2.69
N ASP A 559 -17.60 -9.94 -2.35
CA ASP A 559 -17.80 -10.81 -1.19
C ASP A 559 -16.45 -11.15 -0.51
N PRO A 560 -16.01 -10.36 0.49
CA PRO A 560 -14.71 -10.54 1.14
C PRO A 560 -14.59 -11.84 1.94
N ASP A 561 -15.70 -12.49 2.30
CA ASP A 561 -15.73 -13.74 3.08
C ASP A 561 -15.37 -14.96 2.23
N ARG A 562 -15.47 -14.84 0.90
CA ARG A 562 -15.03 -15.87 -0.03
C ARG A 562 -13.53 -15.80 -0.25
N LEU A 563 -12.87 -16.95 -0.12
CA LEU A 563 -11.42 -17.07 -0.17
C LEU A 563 -10.98 -18.09 -1.21
N ARG A 564 -9.82 -17.85 -1.82
CA ARG A 564 -9.06 -18.90 -2.51
C ARG A 564 -7.55 -18.72 -2.25
N PRO A 565 -6.75 -19.80 -2.21
CA PRO A 565 -5.30 -19.67 -2.16
C PRO A 565 -4.80 -19.15 -3.51
N VAL A 566 -3.78 -18.31 -3.47
CA VAL A 566 -3.10 -17.82 -4.67
C VAL A 566 -1.59 -17.86 -4.47
N LYS A 567 -0.87 -18.14 -5.57
CA LYS A 567 0.57 -17.89 -5.62
C LYS A 567 0.79 -16.37 -5.61
N PRO A 568 1.82 -15.87 -4.91
CA PRO A 568 2.27 -14.49 -5.10
C PRO A 568 2.59 -14.21 -6.56
N ASP A 569 2.46 -12.95 -6.99
CA ASP A 569 2.53 -12.56 -8.40
C ASP A 569 3.69 -13.24 -9.14
N ARG A 570 3.34 -13.78 -10.32
CA ARG A 570 4.12 -14.78 -11.07
C ARG A 570 5.39 -14.21 -11.71
N ASP A 571 5.57 -12.91 -11.68
CA ASP A 571 6.74 -12.27 -12.25
C ASP A 571 7.87 -12.24 -11.21
N LYS A 572 8.76 -13.25 -11.32
CA LYS A 572 10.11 -13.33 -10.73
C LYS A 572 10.30 -13.97 -9.36
N THR A 573 9.52 -14.98 -8.96
CA THR A 573 9.81 -15.64 -7.66
C THR A 573 9.84 -17.16 -7.76
N GLY A 574 10.93 -17.79 -7.31
CA GLY A 574 11.06 -19.23 -7.09
C GLY A 574 10.13 -19.79 -6.02
N LYS A 575 8.98 -19.16 -5.78
CA LYS A 575 7.99 -19.45 -4.76
C LYS A 575 7.06 -20.56 -5.24
N ARG A 576 6.64 -21.45 -4.33
CA ARG A 576 5.72 -22.56 -4.59
C ARG A 576 4.71 -22.65 -3.46
N ILE A 577 3.51 -23.14 -3.78
CA ILE A 577 2.44 -23.31 -2.79
C ILE A 577 1.74 -24.66 -2.89
N ASP A 578 2.15 -25.55 -3.80
CA ASP A 578 1.35 -26.68 -4.31
C ASP A 578 0.89 -27.66 -3.21
N GLY A 579 1.67 -27.77 -2.13
CA GLY A 579 1.28 -28.50 -0.92
C GLY A 579 0.06 -27.92 -0.20
N ILE A 580 -0.16 -26.61 -0.25
CA ILE A 580 -1.30 -25.97 0.42
C ILE A 580 -2.63 -26.33 -0.27
N PRO A 581 -2.80 -26.20 -1.60
CA PRO A 581 -3.95 -26.79 -2.31
C PRO A 581 -4.13 -28.28 -2.02
N ALA A 582 -3.07 -29.09 -2.05
CA ALA A 582 -3.15 -30.51 -1.73
C ALA A 582 -3.70 -30.76 -0.31
N LEU A 583 -3.25 -30.00 0.70
CA LEU A 583 -3.80 -30.07 2.06
C LEU A 583 -5.28 -29.66 2.09
N LEU A 584 -5.67 -28.61 1.37
CA LEU A 584 -7.06 -28.15 1.34
C LEU A 584 -7.98 -29.19 0.69
N PHE A 585 -7.52 -29.87 -0.34
CA PHE A 585 -8.21 -30.99 -0.96
C PHE A 585 -8.37 -32.18 0.00
N ALA A 586 -7.34 -32.50 0.79
CA ALA A 586 -7.43 -33.54 1.81
C ALA A 586 -8.40 -33.18 2.95
N LEU A 587 -8.40 -31.91 3.38
CA LEU A 587 -9.34 -31.38 4.38
C LEU A 587 -10.78 -31.40 3.88
N ASP A 588 -11.01 -31.04 2.62
CA ASP A 588 -12.33 -31.16 1.98
C ASP A 588 -12.84 -32.61 2.01
N GLY A 589 -11.97 -33.58 1.73
CA GLY A 589 -12.27 -35.01 1.92
C GLY A 589 -12.62 -35.37 3.37
N SER A 590 -11.80 -34.94 4.32
CA SER A 590 -12.04 -35.15 5.75
C SER A 590 -13.39 -34.59 6.21
N MET A 591 -13.78 -33.42 5.70
CA MET A 591 -15.05 -32.76 6.02
C MET A 591 -16.27 -33.51 5.45
N ARG A 592 -16.12 -34.22 4.31
CA ARG A 592 -17.18 -35.10 3.78
C ARG A 592 -17.41 -36.33 4.67
N GLY A 593 -16.40 -36.74 5.43
CA GLY A 593 -16.49 -37.87 6.36
C GLY A 593 -16.39 -39.23 5.66
N LEU A 594 -17.00 -40.26 6.26
CA LEU A 594 -16.98 -41.62 5.73
C LEU A 594 -18.11 -41.86 4.72
N PRO A 595 -17.90 -42.72 3.71
CA PRO A 595 -18.98 -43.22 2.87
C PRO A 595 -20.09 -43.81 3.75
N LYS A 596 -21.34 -43.45 3.48
CA LYS A 596 -22.50 -44.06 4.15
C LYS A 596 -22.47 -45.57 3.88
N LYS A 597 -22.61 -46.41 4.91
CA LYS A 597 -22.67 -47.88 4.75
C LYS A 597 -23.76 -48.23 3.74
N SER A 598 -23.44 -49.12 2.80
CA SER A 598 -24.40 -49.62 1.83
C SER A 598 -25.55 -50.32 2.56
N VAL A 599 -26.80 -50.09 2.14
CA VAL A 599 -28.00 -50.74 2.68
C VAL A 599 -27.88 -52.28 2.57
N TYR A 600 -27.13 -52.77 1.58
CA TYR A 600 -26.86 -54.20 1.35
C TYR A 600 -25.89 -54.84 2.37
N GLU A 601 -25.11 -54.06 3.12
CA GLU A 601 -24.33 -54.59 4.26
C GLU A 601 -25.17 -54.74 5.53
N SER A 602 -26.30 -54.02 5.62
CA SER A 602 -27.21 -54.08 6.78
C SER A 602 -28.32 -55.12 6.65
N ARG A 603 -28.53 -55.66 5.45
CA ARG A 603 -29.45 -56.78 5.18
C ARG A 603 -28.62 -57.82 4.43
N GLY A 604 -28.21 -58.88 5.13
CA GLY A 604 -27.39 -59.96 4.56
C GLY A 604 -27.92 -60.43 3.21
N MET A 605 -27.02 -60.83 2.31
CA MET A 605 -27.36 -61.34 0.98
C MET A 605 -28.48 -62.39 1.09
N LEU A 606 -29.63 -62.09 0.50
CA LEU A 606 -30.68 -63.07 0.28
C LEU A 606 -30.37 -63.82 -1.01
N GLY A 607 -29.93 -65.08 -0.87
CA GLY A 607 -29.98 -66.11 -1.92
C GLY A 607 -28.86 -66.09 -2.93
#